data_AF-A0A8T7H2K1-F1
#
_entry.id   AF-A0A8T7H2K1-F1
#
_cell.length_a   1.000
_cell.length_b   1.000
_cell.length_c   1.000
_cell.angle_alpha   90.00
_cell.angle_beta   90.00
_cell.angle_gamma   90.00
#
_symmetry.space_group_name_H-M   'P 1'
#
loop_
_entity.id
_entity.type
_entity.pdbx_description
1 polymer ?
#
loop_
_entity_poly.entity_id
_entity_poly.type
_entity_poly.pdbx_seq_one_letter_code
_entity_poly.pdbx_strand_id
1 'polypeptide(L)'
;MGYHGYRSWLEVTGLISFDEYAHSVLKAYALLKRYGVRFYTLPPIAREAVVPWPWILVNVFNVDVLATYIDRYREVGARIESVILDAAVDKVWKKSIDKLPINRDYGDDYWNAFWNAIDYLKSLSREHGFAYEIVIPDYCDDYSRTWGRRHALWTEECCDYVTNIDRTLSNILQVVDSDRSIPWLIPAQGYEDVPESIFYSVEILKQLGLHKRFRIAIANVCTSRAATIIAETVRKAREACRECSFHIFGPSLSGAKKLIQEKLLLPNDSWDSTAWTFPRTSHGWSCKNEHERILYFLLYMNHLEKALR
;
A
#
# COMPACT_ATOMS: atom_id res chain seq x y z
N MET A 1 -29.60 -4.77 -10.48
CA MET A 1 -29.50 -5.81 -11.52
C MET A 1 -29.11 -7.09 -10.84
N GLY A 2 -29.96 -8.13 -10.86
CA GLY A 2 -29.61 -9.43 -10.26
C GLY A 2 -28.60 -10.21 -11.11
N TYR A 3 -27.98 -11.23 -10.53
CA TYR A 3 -26.96 -12.14 -11.09
C TYR A 3 -27.13 -12.52 -12.58
N HIS A 4 -28.36 -12.72 -13.05
CA HIS A 4 -28.66 -13.04 -14.47
C HIS A 4 -28.41 -11.89 -15.45
N GLY A 5 -28.55 -10.64 -15.03
CA GLY A 5 -28.23 -9.48 -15.87
C GLY A 5 -26.72 -9.27 -16.06
N TYR A 6 -25.90 -9.77 -15.12
CA TYR A 6 -24.45 -9.53 -15.09
C TYR A 6 -23.65 -10.49 -15.98
N ARG A 7 -23.92 -11.81 -15.91
CA ARG A 7 -23.37 -12.76 -16.90
C ARG A 7 -23.78 -12.34 -18.31
N SER A 8 -25.04 -11.97 -18.48
CA SER A 8 -25.56 -11.48 -19.74
C SER A 8 -24.85 -10.20 -20.19
N TRP A 9 -24.50 -9.25 -19.31
CA TRP A 9 -23.76 -8.04 -19.70
C TRP A 9 -22.31 -8.33 -20.13
N LEU A 10 -21.59 -9.21 -19.42
CA LEU A 10 -20.24 -9.64 -19.83
C LEU A 10 -20.28 -10.37 -21.19
N GLU A 11 -21.24 -11.28 -21.36
CA GLU A 11 -21.48 -12.00 -22.62
C GLU A 11 -21.88 -11.04 -23.76
N VAL A 12 -22.73 -10.04 -23.49
CA VAL A 12 -23.18 -9.03 -24.47
C VAL A 12 -22.07 -8.05 -24.85
N THR A 13 -21.15 -7.74 -23.95
CA THR A 13 -20.02 -6.84 -24.23
C THR A 13 -18.86 -7.53 -24.95
N GLY A 14 -18.92 -8.86 -25.14
CA GLY A 14 -17.82 -9.64 -25.72
C GLY A 14 -16.56 -9.66 -24.85
N LEU A 15 -16.68 -9.20 -23.59
CA LEU A 15 -15.63 -9.28 -22.60
C LEU A 15 -15.71 -10.68 -21.99
N ILE A 16 -14.70 -11.52 -22.28
CA ILE A 16 -14.24 -12.70 -21.54
C ILE A 16 -15.11 -13.09 -20.33
N SER A 17 -15.57 -14.33 -20.27
CA SER A 17 -16.47 -14.85 -19.22
C SER A 17 -15.96 -14.58 -17.80
N PHE A 18 -16.87 -14.45 -16.84
CA PHE A 18 -16.52 -14.27 -15.41
C PHE A 18 -15.52 -15.33 -14.92
N ASP A 19 -15.67 -16.57 -15.40
CA ASP A 19 -14.81 -17.71 -15.02
C ASP A 19 -13.37 -17.51 -15.49
N GLU A 20 -13.17 -16.96 -16.69
CA GLU A 20 -11.83 -16.63 -17.20
C GLU A 20 -11.17 -15.52 -16.38
N TYR A 21 -11.93 -14.53 -15.90
CA TYR A 21 -11.41 -13.50 -15.02
C TYR A 21 -11.07 -14.02 -13.61
N ALA A 22 -11.93 -14.85 -13.02
CA ALA A 22 -11.63 -15.54 -11.77
C ALA A 22 -10.35 -16.39 -11.89
N HIS A 23 -10.17 -17.02 -13.05
CA HIS A 23 -8.97 -17.77 -13.37
C HIS A 23 -7.71 -16.88 -13.45
N SER A 24 -7.83 -15.63 -13.94
CA SER A 24 -6.73 -14.65 -13.89
C SER A 24 -6.32 -14.27 -12.46
N VAL A 25 -7.25 -14.21 -11.51
CA VAL A 25 -6.92 -13.97 -10.09
C VAL A 25 -6.05 -15.10 -9.55
N LEU A 26 -6.45 -16.35 -9.77
CA LEU A 26 -5.70 -17.53 -9.34
C LEU A 26 -4.32 -17.61 -10.00
N LYS A 27 -4.22 -17.27 -11.30
CA LYS A 27 -2.94 -17.22 -12.02
C LYS A 27 -2.03 -16.11 -11.49
N ALA A 28 -2.56 -14.90 -11.29
CA ALA A 28 -1.79 -13.80 -10.71
C ALA A 28 -1.26 -14.19 -9.33
N TYR A 29 -2.12 -14.74 -8.47
CA TYR A 29 -1.72 -15.28 -7.17
C TYR A 29 -0.60 -16.33 -7.28
N ALA A 30 -0.76 -17.34 -8.13
CA ALA A 30 0.23 -18.39 -8.32
C ALA A 30 1.58 -17.85 -8.83
N LEU A 31 1.56 -16.90 -9.76
CA LEU A 31 2.77 -16.24 -10.26
C LEU A 31 3.46 -15.42 -9.17
N LEU A 32 2.71 -14.62 -8.40
CA LEU A 32 3.24 -13.86 -7.28
C LEU A 32 3.91 -14.77 -6.24
N LYS A 33 3.23 -15.86 -5.85
CA LYS A 33 3.80 -16.90 -4.98
C LYS A 33 5.08 -17.51 -5.55
N ARG A 34 5.09 -17.82 -6.85
CA ARG A 34 6.27 -18.38 -7.53
C ARG A 34 7.45 -17.42 -7.51
N TYR A 35 7.22 -16.12 -7.68
CA TYR A 35 8.27 -15.10 -7.60
C TYR A 35 8.64 -14.72 -6.16
N GLY A 36 7.87 -15.17 -5.16
CA GLY A 36 8.06 -14.78 -3.77
C GLY A 36 7.72 -13.32 -3.49
N VAL A 37 6.88 -12.68 -4.33
CA VAL A 37 6.48 -11.28 -4.18
C VAL A 37 5.01 -11.22 -3.78
N ARG A 38 4.62 -10.26 -2.94
CA ARG A 38 3.23 -10.10 -2.48
C ARG A 38 2.61 -8.82 -3.05
N PHE A 39 1.32 -8.89 -3.37
CA PHE A 39 0.53 -7.71 -3.74
C PHE A 39 -0.55 -7.50 -2.69
N TYR A 40 -0.45 -6.42 -1.92
CA TYR A 40 -1.41 -6.06 -0.88
C TYR A 40 -2.53 -5.19 -1.42
N THR A 41 -3.77 -5.48 -1.04
CA THR A 41 -4.92 -4.69 -1.43
C THR A 41 -6.11 -5.00 -0.53
N LEU A 42 -7.18 -4.21 -0.62
CA LEU A 42 -8.46 -4.55 0.00
C LEU A 42 -9.41 -5.02 -1.10
N PRO A 43 -9.42 -6.31 -1.47
CA PRO A 43 -10.18 -6.78 -2.63
C PRO A 43 -11.68 -6.55 -2.43
N PRO A 44 -12.47 -6.39 -3.49
CA PRO A 44 -13.90 -6.19 -3.32
C PRO A 44 -14.59 -7.40 -2.67
N ILE A 45 -15.45 -7.11 -1.70
CA ILE A 45 -16.47 -8.04 -1.20
C ILE A 45 -17.82 -7.58 -1.71
N ALA A 46 -18.59 -8.50 -2.29
CA ALA A 46 -20.00 -8.31 -2.56
C ALA A 46 -20.82 -9.42 -1.89
N ARG A 47 -22.12 -9.16 -1.71
CA ARG A 47 -23.05 -10.15 -1.16
C ARG A 47 -23.05 -11.45 -1.97
N GLU A 48 -22.99 -11.33 -3.29
CA GLU A 48 -23.12 -12.45 -4.24
C GLU A 48 -21.77 -13.05 -4.68
N ALA A 49 -20.64 -12.42 -4.35
CA ALA A 49 -19.33 -12.88 -4.77
C ALA A 49 -18.22 -12.46 -3.80
N VAL A 50 -17.37 -13.41 -3.45
CA VAL A 50 -16.14 -13.20 -2.68
C VAL A 50 -14.97 -13.53 -3.59
N VAL A 51 -14.07 -12.57 -3.80
CA VAL A 51 -12.81 -12.80 -4.51
C VAL A 51 -11.72 -12.99 -3.46
N PRO A 52 -11.31 -14.24 -3.15
CA PRO A 52 -10.34 -14.49 -2.11
C PRO A 52 -8.95 -13.99 -2.52
N TRP A 53 -8.32 -13.22 -1.64
CA TRP A 53 -6.98 -12.69 -1.83
C TRP A 53 -6.20 -12.73 -0.52
N PRO A 54 -5.01 -13.34 -0.48
CA PRO A 54 -4.36 -13.68 0.79
C PRO A 54 -3.65 -12.52 1.49
N TRP A 55 -3.39 -11.42 0.78
CA TRP A 55 -2.59 -10.29 1.28
C TRP A 55 -3.44 -9.03 1.35
N ILE A 56 -3.86 -8.67 2.56
CA ILE A 56 -4.85 -7.63 2.79
C ILE A 56 -4.19 -6.32 3.24
N LEU A 57 -4.60 -5.21 2.66
CA LEU A 57 -4.27 -3.86 3.13
C LEU A 57 -5.51 -3.27 3.81
N VAL A 58 -5.39 -2.87 5.06
CA VAL A 58 -6.39 -2.03 5.76
C VAL A 58 -5.67 -0.82 6.35
N ASN A 59 -6.41 0.21 6.76
CA ASN A 59 -5.83 1.38 7.39
C ASN A 59 -6.36 1.57 8.82
N VAL A 60 -5.66 2.38 9.62
CA VAL A 60 -6.00 2.59 11.03
C VAL A 60 -7.42 3.08 11.29
N PHE A 61 -8.07 3.73 10.33
CA PHE A 61 -9.43 4.25 10.47
C PHE A 61 -10.52 3.28 9.99
N ASN A 62 -10.16 2.11 9.46
CA ASN A 62 -11.12 1.12 8.98
C ASN A 62 -10.67 -0.34 9.21
N VAL A 63 -9.86 -0.56 10.24
CA VAL A 63 -9.37 -1.90 10.60
C VAL A 63 -10.49 -2.87 10.98
N ASP A 64 -11.63 -2.35 11.46
CA ASP A 64 -12.85 -3.09 11.79
C ASP A 64 -13.42 -3.86 10.60
N VAL A 65 -13.25 -3.32 9.39
CA VAL A 65 -13.67 -3.96 8.14
C VAL A 65 -13.02 -5.35 7.97
N LEU A 66 -11.83 -5.58 8.55
CA LEU A 66 -11.13 -6.86 8.44
C LEU A 66 -11.95 -8.03 8.99
N ALA A 67 -12.75 -7.84 10.04
CA ALA A 67 -13.61 -8.89 10.61
C ALA A 67 -14.60 -9.40 9.56
N THR A 68 -15.23 -8.48 8.82
CA THR A 68 -16.10 -8.84 7.68
C THR A 68 -15.35 -9.66 6.63
N TYR A 69 -14.10 -9.31 6.31
CA TYR A 69 -13.31 -10.07 5.33
C TYR A 69 -13.01 -11.48 5.82
N ILE A 70 -12.64 -11.63 7.09
CA ILE A 70 -12.34 -12.92 7.70
C ILE A 70 -13.57 -13.84 7.62
N ASP A 71 -14.73 -13.35 7.99
CA ASP A 71 -15.97 -14.14 7.97
C ASP A 71 -16.36 -14.54 6.54
N ARG A 72 -16.32 -13.58 5.61
CA ARG A 72 -16.65 -13.84 4.20
C ARG A 72 -15.66 -14.81 3.54
N TYR A 73 -14.39 -14.81 3.95
CA TYR A 73 -13.40 -15.74 3.41
C TYR A 73 -13.59 -17.14 3.97
N ARG A 74 -13.96 -17.27 5.25
CA ARG A 74 -14.31 -18.55 5.87
C ARG A 74 -15.46 -19.24 5.15
N GLU A 75 -16.48 -18.49 4.73
CA GLU A 75 -17.63 -19.04 3.98
C GLU A 75 -17.22 -19.77 2.69
N VAL A 76 -16.12 -19.35 2.05
CA VAL A 76 -15.61 -19.94 0.80
C VAL A 76 -14.36 -20.80 1.02
N GLY A 77 -14.03 -21.13 2.28
CA GLY A 77 -12.86 -21.96 2.63
C GLY A 77 -11.52 -21.26 2.37
N ALA A 78 -11.50 -19.94 2.22
CA ALA A 78 -10.29 -19.15 2.05
C ALA A 78 -9.79 -18.64 3.41
N ARG A 79 -8.51 -18.24 3.44
CA ARG A 79 -7.88 -17.61 4.62
C ARG A 79 -7.02 -16.43 4.21
N ILE A 80 -6.94 -15.45 5.09
CA ILE A 80 -5.97 -14.36 4.98
C ILE A 80 -4.62 -14.90 5.44
N GLU A 81 -3.56 -14.65 4.68
CA GLU A 81 -2.20 -15.05 5.05
C GLU A 81 -1.49 -13.92 5.79
N SER A 82 -1.63 -12.69 5.30
CA SER A 82 -1.01 -11.54 5.95
C SER A 82 -1.76 -10.24 5.75
N VAL A 83 -1.67 -9.36 6.74
CA VAL A 83 -2.29 -8.04 6.72
C VAL A 83 -1.23 -6.95 6.90
N ILE A 84 -1.32 -5.87 6.12
CA ILE A 84 -0.63 -4.61 6.43
C ILE A 84 -1.66 -3.63 6.98
N LEU A 85 -1.35 -3.04 8.14
CA LEU A 85 -2.08 -1.91 8.69
C LEU A 85 -1.38 -0.61 8.29
N ASP A 86 -1.97 0.07 7.31
CA ASP A 86 -1.54 1.35 6.80
C ASP A 86 -1.82 2.48 7.79
N ALA A 87 -0.84 3.35 8.01
CA ALA A 87 -0.90 4.48 8.93
C ALA A 87 -1.88 5.59 8.50
N ALA A 88 -2.45 5.51 7.30
CA ALA A 88 -3.43 6.44 6.74
C ALA A 88 -2.95 7.89 6.73
N VAL A 89 -1.68 8.11 6.37
CA VAL A 89 -1.04 9.42 6.41
C VAL A 89 -1.72 10.44 5.49
N ASP A 90 -2.40 9.97 4.45
CA ASP A 90 -3.23 10.79 3.57
C ASP A 90 -4.37 11.49 4.33
N LYS A 91 -4.97 10.85 5.33
CA LYS A 91 -6.05 11.47 6.15
C LYS A 91 -5.56 12.64 6.97
N VAL A 92 -4.29 12.62 7.35
CA VAL A 92 -3.66 13.66 8.19
C VAL A 92 -3.00 14.73 7.34
N TRP A 93 -2.39 14.38 6.21
CA TRP A 93 -1.57 15.31 5.43
C TRP A 93 -2.18 15.76 4.11
N LYS A 94 -3.10 15.00 3.50
CA LYS A 94 -3.67 15.32 2.17
C LYS A 94 -4.84 16.31 2.26
N LYS A 95 -4.56 17.51 2.74
CA LYS A 95 -5.49 18.65 2.83
C LYS A 95 -4.77 19.95 2.54
N SER A 96 -5.50 21.01 2.23
CA SER A 96 -4.92 22.32 1.95
C SER A 96 -4.09 22.83 3.14
N ILE A 97 -3.07 23.63 2.86
CA ILE A 97 -2.06 24.10 3.85
C ILE A 97 -2.67 24.78 5.09
N ASP A 98 -3.83 25.43 4.92
CA ASP A 98 -4.62 26.11 5.95
C ASP A 98 -5.36 25.13 6.90
N LYS A 99 -5.55 23.87 6.47
CA LYS A 99 -6.22 22.83 7.26
C LYS A 99 -5.24 21.83 7.90
N LEU A 100 -3.96 21.95 7.57
CA LEU A 100 -2.92 21.14 8.19
C LEU A 100 -2.75 21.55 9.68
N PRO A 101 -2.38 20.61 10.57
CA PRO A 101 -2.06 20.91 11.96
C PRO A 101 -1.07 22.08 12.07
N ILE A 102 -1.28 22.98 13.03
CA ILE A 102 -0.49 24.22 13.19
C ILE A 102 0.98 23.88 13.45
N ASN A 103 1.24 22.93 14.34
CA ASN A 103 2.57 22.40 14.66
C ASN A 103 3.11 21.42 13.59
N ARG A 104 2.35 21.19 12.51
CA ARG A 104 2.67 20.21 11.46
C ARG A 104 2.93 18.80 11.99
N ASP A 105 2.33 18.42 13.11
CA ASP A 105 2.53 17.13 13.77
C ASP A 105 1.22 16.33 13.91
N TYR A 106 1.35 15.04 14.20
CA TYR A 106 0.23 14.15 14.51
C TYR A 106 -0.35 14.53 15.88
N GLY A 107 -1.67 14.70 15.95
CA GLY A 107 -2.37 14.99 17.21
C GLY A 107 -2.67 13.73 18.04
N ASP A 108 -3.03 13.93 19.31
CA ASP A 108 -3.35 12.84 20.24
C ASP A 108 -4.46 11.93 19.72
N ASP A 109 -5.50 12.49 19.08
CA ASP A 109 -6.60 11.70 18.49
C ASP A 109 -6.10 10.71 17.43
N TYR A 110 -5.10 11.11 16.64
CA TYR A 110 -4.48 10.23 15.65
C TYR A 110 -3.74 9.09 16.35
N TRP A 111 -2.89 9.41 17.33
CA TRP A 111 -2.12 8.40 18.04
C TRP A 111 -3.02 7.43 18.81
N ASN A 112 -4.10 7.91 19.42
CA ASN A 112 -5.10 7.06 20.06
C ASN A 112 -5.75 6.11 19.06
N ALA A 113 -6.16 6.61 17.88
CA ALA A 113 -6.71 5.75 16.82
C ALA A 113 -5.68 4.72 16.31
N PHE A 114 -4.43 5.14 16.13
CA PHE A 114 -3.31 4.31 15.68
C PHE A 114 -3.07 3.13 16.63
N TRP A 115 -2.92 3.39 17.93
CA TRP A 115 -2.68 2.35 18.94
C TRP A 115 -3.89 1.42 19.12
N ASN A 116 -5.12 1.97 19.13
CA ASN A 116 -6.33 1.16 19.19
C ASN A 116 -6.44 0.21 17.99
N ALA A 117 -6.09 0.68 16.78
CA ALA A 117 -6.12 -0.15 15.59
C ALA A 117 -5.08 -1.28 15.63
N ILE A 118 -3.88 -1.02 16.18
CA ILE A 118 -2.85 -2.03 16.39
C ILE A 118 -3.34 -3.12 17.35
N ASP A 119 -3.92 -2.74 18.49
CA ASP A 119 -4.40 -3.70 19.47
C ASP A 119 -5.54 -4.56 18.93
N TYR A 120 -6.44 -3.96 18.15
CA TYR A 120 -7.49 -4.68 17.46
C TYR A 120 -6.94 -5.63 16.37
N LEU A 121 -5.94 -5.22 15.59
CA LEU A 121 -5.31 -6.13 14.62
C LEU A 121 -4.59 -7.29 15.30
N LYS A 122 -3.91 -7.02 16.43
CA LYS A 122 -3.26 -8.05 17.26
C LYS A 122 -4.26 -9.08 17.78
N SER A 123 -5.44 -8.65 18.23
CA SER A 123 -6.48 -9.58 18.67
C SER A 123 -6.96 -10.46 17.52
N LEU A 124 -7.29 -9.87 16.37
CA LEU A 124 -7.70 -10.61 15.18
C LEU A 124 -6.62 -11.59 14.67
N SER A 125 -5.36 -11.16 14.65
CA SER A 125 -4.24 -12.03 14.24
C SER A 125 -4.09 -13.24 15.16
N ARG A 126 -4.21 -13.04 16.48
CA ARG A 126 -4.16 -14.16 17.45
C ARG A 126 -5.33 -15.12 17.28
N GLU A 127 -6.52 -14.60 17.00
CA GLU A 127 -7.74 -15.43 16.83
C GLU A 127 -7.73 -16.21 15.51
N HIS A 128 -7.25 -15.59 14.43
CA HIS A 128 -7.42 -16.11 13.07
C HIS A 128 -6.12 -16.62 12.42
N GLY A 129 -4.97 -16.40 13.05
CA GLY A 129 -3.69 -16.99 12.65
C GLY A 129 -3.04 -16.41 11.40
N PHE A 130 -3.29 -15.14 11.06
CA PHE A 130 -2.60 -14.44 9.97
C PHE A 130 -1.40 -13.64 10.48
N ALA A 131 -0.37 -13.48 9.64
CA ALA A 131 0.75 -12.59 9.93
C ALA A 131 0.34 -11.12 9.75
N TYR A 132 0.98 -10.19 10.44
CA TYR A 132 0.70 -8.78 10.21
C TYR A 132 1.98 -7.94 10.26
N GLU A 133 1.91 -6.78 9.62
CA GLU A 133 2.89 -5.72 9.71
C GLU A 133 2.18 -4.39 9.92
N ILE A 134 2.77 -3.49 10.71
CA ILE A 134 2.21 -2.17 11.00
C ILE A 134 3.09 -1.10 10.38
N VAL A 135 2.51 -0.24 9.55
CA VAL A 135 3.21 0.90 8.96
C VAL A 135 3.42 1.95 10.03
N ILE A 136 4.66 2.40 10.22
CA ILE A 136 4.92 3.55 11.09
C ILE A 136 4.42 4.83 10.39
N PRO A 137 3.74 5.76 11.09
CA PRO A 137 3.34 7.04 10.51
C PRO A 137 4.56 7.84 10.05
N ASP A 138 4.53 8.40 8.84
CA ASP A 138 5.62 9.18 8.28
C ASP A 138 5.23 10.61 7.91
N TYR A 139 6.24 11.41 7.58
CA TYR A 139 6.07 12.75 7.06
C TYR A 139 6.30 12.72 5.56
N CYS A 140 5.22 12.79 4.79
CA CYS A 140 5.28 12.79 3.33
C CYS A 140 5.74 14.14 2.77
N ASP A 141 6.15 14.15 1.50
CA ASP A 141 6.46 15.38 0.74
C ASP A 141 5.70 15.46 -0.61
N ASP A 142 4.91 14.43 -0.93
CA ASP A 142 4.35 14.17 -2.26
C ASP A 142 2.90 14.67 -2.46
N TYR A 143 2.44 15.58 -1.60
CA TYR A 143 1.13 16.25 -1.68
C TYR A 143 1.24 17.74 -2.04
N SER A 144 2.32 18.16 -2.71
CA SER A 144 2.56 19.58 -3.03
C SER A 144 1.39 20.23 -3.78
N ARG A 145 0.74 19.49 -4.70
CA ARG A 145 -0.45 19.93 -5.41
C ARG A 145 -1.63 20.21 -4.47
N THR A 146 -1.82 19.39 -3.45
CA THR A 146 -2.91 19.57 -2.47
C THR A 146 -2.58 20.70 -1.49
N TRP A 147 -1.32 20.84 -1.10
CA TRP A 147 -0.86 21.90 -0.21
C TRP A 147 -0.80 23.27 -0.90
N GLY A 148 -0.63 23.31 -2.22
CA GLY A 148 -0.35 24.53 -2.97
C GLY A 148 1.10 25.02 -2.86
N ARG A 149 1.99 24.22 -2.25
CA ARG A 149 3.44 24.46 -2.15
C ARG A 149 4.19 23.15 -1.89
N ARG A 150 5.47 23.12 -2.24
CA ARG A 150 6.39 22.03 -1.84
C ARG A 150 6.78 22.16 -0.37
N HIS A 151 7.24 21.06 0.23
CA HIS A 151 7.88 21.06 1.55
C HIS A 151 6.99 21.70 2.63
N ALA A 152 5.71 21.29 2.64
CA ALA A 152 4.72 21.84 3.57
C ALA A 152 4.93 21.35 5.02
N LEU A 153 5.61 20.20 5.18
CA LEU A 153 5.87 19.56 6.46
C LEU A 153 7.30 19.78 6.98
N TRP A 154 8.12 20.55 6.26
CA TRP A 154 9.44 20.96 6.73
C TRP A 154 9.29 22.06 7.77
N THR A 155 10.12 22.01 8.81
CA THR A 155 10.11 22.98 9.92
C THR A 155 11.44 23.72 10.00
N GLU A 156 11.40 24.98 10.45
CA GLU A 156 12.60 25.74 10.81
C GLU A 156 12.88 25.46 12.30
N GLU A 157 13.86 24.62 12.60
CA GLU A 157 14.25 24.34 13.98
C GLU A 157 15.67 24.82 14.25
N CYS A 158 15.77 25.82 15.13
CA CYS A 158 16.96 26.40 15.78
C CYS A 158 18.18 26.85 14.95
N CYS A 159 18.37 26.45 13.70
CA CYS A 159 19.37 27.00 12.77
C CYS A 159 19.36 26.32 11.38
N ASP A 160 18.78 25.12 11.26
CA ASP A 160 18.68 24.36 10.01
C ASP A 160 17.22 23.97 9.70
N TYR A 161 16.93 23.66 8.44
CA TYR A 161 15.64 23.09 8.04
C TYR A 161 15.57 21.62 8.43
N VAL A 162 14.56 21.24 9.22
CA VAL A 162 14.24 19.83 9.47
C VAL A 162 13.30 19.36 8.37
N THR A 163 13.77 18.38 7.60
CA THR A 163 13.06 17.89 6.41
C THR A 163 12.02 16.83 6.79
N ASN A 164 11.15 16.48 5.85
CA ASN A 164 10.23 15.37 6.02
C ASN A 164 10.94 14.03 6.29
N ILE A 165 12.15 13.85 5.76
CA ILE A 165 12.95 12.63 6.01
C ILE A 165 13.42 12.62 7.47
N ASP A 166 13.93 13.73 7.99
CA ASP A 166 14.43 13.81 9.38
C ASP A 166 13.30 13.57 10.38
N ARG A 167 12.13 14.17 10.14
CA ARG A 167 10.93 13.95 10.98
C ARG A 167 10.45 12.50 10.91
N THR A 168 10.50 11.88 9.72
CA THR A 168 10.15 10.46 9.54
C THR A 168 11.12 9.57 10.32
N LEU A 169 12.42 9.81 10.23
CA LEU A 169 13.45 9.07 10.97
C LEU A 169 13.27 9.22 12.49
N SER A 170 13.02 10.43 12.97
CA SER A 170 12.72 10.68 14.39
C SER A 170 11.50 9.88 14.88
N ASN A 171 10.41 9.92 14.10
CA ASN A 171 9.19 9.18 14.44
C ASN A 171 9.40 7.66 14.43
N ILE A 172 10.18 7.15 13.48
CA ILE A 172 10.57 5.73 13.42
C ILE A 172 11.29 5.33 14.70
N LEU A 173 12.30 6.09 15.13
CA LEU A 173 13.04 5.77 16.34
C LEU A 173 12.12 5.77 17.57
N GLN A 174 11.27 6.78 17.70
CA GLN A 174 10.32 6.88 18.81
C GLN A 174 9.35 5.69 18.87
N VAL A 175 8.75 5.32 17.73
CA VAL A 175 7.76 4.23 17.66
C VAL A 175 8.39 2.85 17.80
N VAL A 176 9.58 2.64 17.22
CA VAL A 176 10.30 1.36 17.37
C VAL A 176 10.75 1.16 18.82
N ASP A 177 11.19 2.23 19.50
CA ASP A 177 11.62 2.13 20.90
C ASP A 177 10.46 1.97 21.88
N SER A 178 9.24 2.40 21.53
CA SER A 178 8.07 2.24 22.39
C SER A 178 7.60 0.77 22.49
N ASP A 179 7.58 0.03 21.38
CA ASP A 179 7.30 -1.41 21.38
C ASP A 179 8.04 -2.12 20.25
N ARG A 180 9.18 -2.72 20.61
CA ARG A 180 9.99 -3.52 19.68
C ARG A 180 9.31 -4.81 19.26
N SER A 181 8.33 -5.33 20.01
CA SER A 181 7.68 -6.62 19.72
C SER A 181 6.75 -6.55 18.51
N ILE A 182 6.34 -5.35 18.10
CA ILE A 182 5.49 -5.16 16.93
C ILE A 182 6.29 -5.39 15.65
N PRO A 183 5.75 -6.16 14.68
CA PRO A 183 6.32 -6.31 13.34
C PRO A 183 6.14 -5.01 12.54
N TRP A 184 7.02 -4.03 12.79
CA TRP A 184 6.97 -2.75 12.08
C TRP A 184 7.36 -2.89 10.61
N LEU A 185 6.70 -2.09 9.78
CA LEU A 185 7.07 -1.80 8.41
C LEU A 185 7.57 -0.34 8.36
N ILE A 186 8.87 -0.17 8.15
CA ILE A 186 9.57 1.10 8.38
C ILE A 186 9.55 1.95 7.09
N PRO A 187 8.87 3.10 7.06
CA PRO A 187 8.83 3.94 5.87
C PRO A 187 10.18 4.64 5.63
N ALA A 188 10.79 4.40 4.49
CA ALA A 188 11.80 5.26 3.92
C ALA A 188 11.12 6.36 3.09
N GLN A 189 11.37 7.61 3.47
CA GLN A 189 10.86 8.79 2.78
C GLN A 189 11.92 9.42 1.89
N GLY A 190 11.44 10.23 0.95
CA GLY A 190 12.24 11.03 0.03
C GLY A 190 11.52 12.33 -0.27
N TYR A 191 12.13 13.17 -1.09
CA TYR A 191 11.51 14.38 -1.61
C TYR A 191 10.66 14.05 -2.85
N GLU A 192 9.61 14.83 -3.08
CA GLU A 192 8.71 14.66 -4.21
C GLU A 192 9.46 14.72 -5.56
N ASP A 193 9.29 13.69 -6.39
CA ASP A 193 9.91 13.58 -7.72
C ASP A 193 11.44 13.69 -7.74
N VAL A 194 12.13 13.42 -6.62
CA VAL A 194 13.60 13.35 -6.54
C VAL A 194 14.03 11.93 -6.13
N PRO A 195 14.18 11.00 -7.09
CA PRO A 195 14.53 9.60 -6.80
C PRO A 195 15.75 9.40 -5.92
N GLU A 196 16.78 10.24 -6.07
CA GLU A 196 18.04 10.14 -5.32
C GLU A 196 17.85 10.33 -3.81
N SER A 197 16.85 11.10 -3.40
CA SER A 197 16.61 11.43 -2.00
C SER A 197 16.28 10.19 -1.14
N ILE A 198 15.69 9.15 -1.72
CA ILE A 198 15.38 7.90 -1.00
C ILE A 198 16.64 7.18 -0.51
N PHE A 199 17.76 7.37 -1.21
CA PHE A 199 19.03 6.73 -0.88
C PHE A 199 19.45 7.09 0.54
N TYR A 200 19.31 8.37 0.91
CA TYR A 200 19.66 8.87 2.24
C TYR A 200 18.85 8.18 3.35
N SER A 201 17.52 8.11 3.20
CA SER A 201 16.66 7.48 4.19
C SER A 201 16.99 6.00 4.36
N VAL A 202 17.14 5.26 3.25
CA VAL A 202 17.47 3.82 3.29
C VAL A 202 18.84 3.57 3.88
N GLU A 203 19.84 4.37 3.53
CA GLU A 203 21.21 4.24 4.04
C GLU A 203 21.27 4.48 5.56
N ILE A 204 20.53 5.47 6.08
CA ILE A 204 20.43 5.68 7.53
C ILE A 204 19.76 4.49 8.22
N LEU A 205 18.61 4.03 7.72
CA LEU A 205 17.90 2.87 8.28
C LEU A 205 18.78 1.61 8.26
N LYS A 206 19.66 1.49 7.26
CA LYS A 206 20.65 0.44 7.16
C LYS A 206 21.74 0.57 8.23
N GLN A 207 22.32 1.76 8.39
CA GLN A 207 23.36 2.05 9.38
C GLN A 207 22.86 1.83 10.82
N LEU A 208 21.60 2.18 11.10
CA LEU A 208 20.93 1.89 12.37
C LEU A 208 20.62 0.40 12.59
N GLY A 209 20.82 -0.45 11.57
CA GLY A 209 20.57 -1.88 11.64
C GLY A 209 19.09 -2.28 11.61
N LEU A 210 18.17 -1.33 11.40
CA LEU A 210 16.72 -1.57 11.43
C LEU A 210 16.28 -2.55 10.33
N HIS A 211 16.91 -2.50 9.16
CA HIS A 211 16.66 -3.42 8.04
C HIS A 211 16.87 -4.90 8.38
N LYS A 212 17.66 -5.22 9.40
CA LYS A 212 17.92 -6.62 9.82
C LYS A 212 16.72 -7.23 10.55
N ARG A 213 15.86 -6.38 11.11
CA ARG A 213 14.70 -6.77 11.92
C ARG A 213 13.39 -6.49 11.20
N PHE A 214 13.32 -5.38 10.49
CA PHE A 214 12.09 -4.88 9.89
C PHE A 214 12.26 -4.71 8.38
N ARG A 215 11.15 -4.89 7.67
CA ARG A 215 11.09 -4.53 6.25
C ARG A 215 11.03 -3.02 6.10
N ILE A 216 11.54 -2.52 4.98
CA ILE A 216 11.52 -1.11 4.65
C ILE A 216 10.43 -0.86 3.61
N ALA A 217 9.63 0.18 3.80
CA ALA A 217 8.65 0.60 2.82
C ALA A 217 9.07 1.87 2.09
N ILE A 218 9.02 1.87 0.76
CA ILE A 218 9.31 3.05 -0.06
C ILE A 218 8.03 3.88 -0.15
N ALA A 219 7.99 5.00 0.57
CA ALA A 219 6.76 5.75 0.86
C ALA A 219 6.60 7.07 0.10
N ASN A 220 7.60 7.49 -0.69
CA ASN A 220 7.59 8.77 -1.42
C ASN A 220 7.08 8.67 -2.88
N VAL A 221 6.53 7.53 -3.29
CA VAL A 221 6.11 7.28 -4.68
C VAL A 221 4.60 7.12 -4.88
N CYS A 222 3.82 7.20 -3.80
CA CYS A 222 2.38 6.92 -3.76
C CYS A 222 1.57 7.82 -4.69
N THR A 223 1.95 9.10 -4.83
CA THR A 223 1.25 10.04 -5.71
C THR A 223 1.85 10.12 -7.11
N SER A 224 3.03 9.54 -7.33
CA SER A 224 3.71 9.62 -8.62
C SER A 224 3.01 8.77 -9.67
N ARG A 225 2.70 9.39 -10.81
CA ARG A 225 2.17 8.70 -11.99
C ARG A 225 3.27 8.28 -12.96
N ALA A 226 4.47 8.79 -12.78
CA ALA A 226 5.60 8.54 -13.66
C ALA A 226 6.24 7.20 -13.29
N ALA A 227 6.00 6.17 -14.12
CA ALA A 227 6.60 4.86 -13.91
C ALA A 227 8.13 4.91 -13.84
N THR A 228 8.77 5.83 -14.58
CA THR A 228 10.22 6.09 -14.54
C THR A 228 10.68 6.55 -13.17
N ILE A 229 10.01 7.53 -12.56
CA ILE A 229 10.32 8.01 -11.20
C ILE A 229 10.17 6.86 -10.20
N ILE A 230 9.07 6.09 -10.26
CA ILE A 230 8.86 4.93 -9.38
C ILE A 230 10.02 3.92 -9.50
N ALA A 231 10.38 3.55 -10.74
CA ALA A 231 11.44 2.56 -10.97
C ALA A 231 12.84 3.08 -10.57
N GLU A 232 13.11 4.36 -10.80
CA GLU A 232 14.37 4.99 -10.41
C GLU A 232 14.51 5.10 -8.90
N THR A 233 13.45 5.49 -8.18
CA THR A 233 13.44 5.52 -6.72
C THR A 233 13.71 4.12 -6.15
N VAL A 234 13.02 3.09 -6.65
CA VAL A 234 13.27 1.70 -6.18
C VAL A 234 14.69 1.25 -6.52
N ARG A 235 15.24 1.61 -7.68
CA ARG A 235 16.64 1.32 -8.02
C ARG A 235 17.61 2.01 -7.05
N LYS A 236 17.37 3.27 -6.70
CA LYS A 236 18.19 4.01 -5.72
C LYS A 236 18.11 3.39 -4.32
N ALA A 237 16.93 2.97 -3.88
CA ALA A 237 16.77 2.23 -2.63
C ALA A 237 17.54 0.89 -2.64
N ARG A 238 17.52 0.16 -3.78
CA ARG A 238 18.30 -1.06 -3.98
C ARG A 238 19.81 -0.82 -4.01
N GLU A 239 20.25 0.31 -4.56
CA GLU A 239 21.66 0.72 -4.52
C GLU A 239 22.14 0.93 -3.07
N ALA A 240 21.33 1.56 -2.21
CA ALA A 240 21.65 1.75 -0.79
C ALA A 240 21.63 0.43 0.01
N CYS A 241 20.61 -0.39 -0.18
CA CYS A 241 20.44 -1.66 0.55
C CYS A 241 19.95 -2.79 -0.36
N ARG A 242 20.88 -3.62 -0.84
CA ARG A 242 20.58 -4.74 -1.75
C ARG A 242 19.91 -5.90 -1.03
N GLU A 243 20.26 -6.09 0.23
CA GLU A 243 19.80 -7.16 1.13
C GLU A 243 18.43 -6.87 1.77
N CYS A 244 17.96 -5.63 1.71
CA CYS A 244 16.67 -5.23 2.26
C CYS A 244 15.51 -5.91 1.53
N SER A 245 14.44 -6.25 2.25
CA SER A 245 13.15 -6.57 1.63
C SER A 245 12.29 -5.32 1.62
N PHE A 246 11.77 -4.93 0.46
CA PHE A 246 11.01 -3.68 0.30
C PHE A 246 9.50 -3.91 0.20
N HIS A 247 8.74 -2.98 0.75
CA HIS A 247 7.34 -2.76 0.39
C HIS A 247 7.24 -1.47 -0.42
N ILE A 248 6.67 -1.48 -1.63
CA ILE A 248 6.59 -0.26 -2.44
C ILE A 248 5.18 0.27 -2.34
N PHE A 249 4.99 1.45 -1.73
CA PHE A 249 3.65 1.96 -1.50
C PHE A 249 3.02 2.52 -2.77
N GLY A 250 1.80 2.06 -3.04
CA GLY A 250 0.87 2.62 -4.02
C GLY A 250 1.39 2.85 -5.44
N PRO A 251 2.31 2.05 -6.04
CA PRO A 251 2.71 2.28 -7.41
C PRO A 251 1.51 2.21 -8.34
N SER A 252 1.48 3.12 -9.32
CA SER A 252 0.55 3.01 -10.45
C SER A 252 0.71 1.64 -11.14
N LEU A 253 -0.32 1.15 -11.85
CA LEU A 253 -0.21 -0.12 -12.57
C LEU A 253 0.95 -0.11 -13.58
N SER A 254 1.19 1.01 -14.27
CA SER A 254 2.36 1.18 -15.14
C SER A 254 3.67 1.14 -14.36
N GLY A 255 3.72 1.76 -13.18
CA GLY A 255 4.84 1.66 -12.24
C GLY A 255 5.12 0.22 -11.83
N ALA A 256 4.12 -0.50 -11.30
CA ALA A 256 4.25 -1.89 -10.89
C ALA A 256 4.72 -2.80 -12.05
N LYS A 257 4.16 -2.62 -13.25
CA LYS A 257 4.62 -3.32 -14.46
C LYS A 257 6.08 -3.07 -14.76
N LYS A 258 6.52 -1.81 -14.68
CA LYS A 258 7.91 -1.43 -14.93
C LYS A 258 8.84 -2.04 -13.88
N LEU A 259 8.45 -2.06 -12.60
CA LEU A 259 9.21 -2.71 -11.54
C LEU A 259 9.39 -4.22 -11.79
N ILE A 260 8.34 -4.90 -12.27
CA ILE A 260 8.40 -6.33 -12.64
C ILE A 260 9.32 -6.53 -13.85
N GLN A 261 9.12 -5.76 -14.94
CA GLN A 261 9.89 -5.88 -16.17
C GLN A 261 11.38 -5.61 -15.99
N GLU A 262 11.72 -4.64 -15.14
CA GLU A 262 13.09 -4.27 -14.80
C GLU A 262 13.68 -5.13 -13.67
N LYS A 263 12.93 -6.14 -13.17
CA LYS A 263 13.35 -7.08 -12.12
C LYS A 263 13.78 -6.37 -10.82
N LEU A 264 13.09 -5.29 -10.49
CA LEU A 264 13.34 -4.50 -9.27
C LEU A 264 12.58 -5.05 -8.06
N LEU A 265 11.56 -5.89 -8.29
CA LEU A 265 10.89 -6.67 -7.25
C LEU A 265 11.60 -8.01 -7.06
N LEU A 266 12.19 -8.19 -5.89
CA LEU A 266 12.93 -9.38 -5.47
C LEU A 266 12.06 -10.27 -4.57
N PRO A 267 12.45 -11.55 -4.35
CA PRO A 267 11.78 -12.39 -3.36
C PRO A 267 11.70 -11.71 -1.99
N ASN A 268 10.56 -11.84 -1.32
CA ASN A 268 10.15 -11.17 -0.08
C ASN A 268 9.76 -9.70 -0.21
N ASP A 269 9.80 -9.13 -1.41
CA ASP A 269 9.22 -7.82 -1.64
C ASP A 269 7.69 -7.87 -1.66
N SER A 270 7.11 -6.69 -1.58
CA SER A 270 5.72 -6.50 -1.91
C SER A 270 5.44 -5.10 -2.42
N TRP A 271 4.23 -4.89 -2.89
CA TRP A 271 3.68 -3.56 -3.09
C TRP A 271 2.19 -3.59 -2.77
N ASP A 272 1.58 -2.43 -2.62
CA ASP A 272 0.14 -2.32 -2.51
C ASP A 272 -0.46 -1.49 -3.64
N SER A 273 -1.76 -1.63 -3.86
CA SER A 273 -2.49 -0.72 -4.73
C SER A 273 -3.99 -0.86 -4.53
N THR A 274 -4.66 0.27 -4.43
CA THR A 274 -6.12 0.39 -4.61
C THR A 274 -6.47 0.96 -5.98
N ALA A 275 -5.48 1.13 -6.88
CA ALA A 275 -5.70 1.74 -8.19
C ALA A 275 -6.73 0.97 -9.03
N TRP A 276 -7.01 -0.29 -8.72
CA TRP A 276 -8.07 -1.10 -9.33
C TRP A 276 -9.47 -0.50 -9.15
N THR A 277 -9.70 0.50 -8.29
CA THR A 277 -10.98 1.22 -8.22
C THR A 277 -11.17 2.27 -9.33
N PHE A 278 -10.16 2.47 -10.20
CA PHE A 278 -10.17 3.44 -11.28
C PHE A 278 -10.26 2.77 -12.67
N PRO A 279 -10.89 3.46 -13.64
CA PRO A 279 -11.09 2.92 -14.98
C PRO A 279 -9.75 2.74 -15.71
N ARG A 280 -9.72 1.81 -16.67
CA ARG A 280 -8.55 1.53 -17.52
C ARG A 280 -8.62 2.14 -18.91
N THR A 281 -9.75 2.74 -19.24
CA THR A 281 -9.97 3.48 -20.48
C THR A 281 -10.05 4.97 -20.18
N SER A 282 -9.70 5.80 -21.17
CA SER A 282 -9.87 7.25 -21.07
C SER A 282 -11.36 7.57 -20.89
N HIS A 283 -11.66 8.61 -20.10
CA HIS A 283 -13.03 9.09 -19.82
C HIS A 283 -13.94 8.13 -19.04
N GLY A 284 -13.42 7.02 -18.48
CA GLY A 284 -14.20 6.20 -17.54
C GLY A 284 -14.42 6.88 -16.19
N TRP A 285 -15.29 6.31 -15.35
CA TRP A 285 -15.51 6.75 -13.97
C TRP A 285 -14.94 5.75 -12.95
N SER A 286 -14.57 6.23 -11.75
CA SER A 286 -14.22 5.36 -10.62
C SER A 286 -15.42 4.53 -10.18
N CYS A 287 -15.18 3.31 -9.69
CA CYS A 287 -16.25 2.39 -9.28
C CYS A 287 -17.28 3.05 -8.35
N LYS A 288 -18.56 2.88 -8.66
CA LYS A 288 -19.72 3.44 -7.94
C LYS A 288 -20.47 2.40 -7.12
N ASN A 289 -20.34 1.12 -7.45
CA ASN A 289 -21.05 0.03 -6.79
C ASN A 289 -20.16 -1.23 -6.67
N GLU A 290 -20.65 -2.22 -5.92
CA GLU A 290 -19.93 -3.48 -5.65
C GLU A 290 -19.58 -4.25 -6.93
N HIS A 291 -20.48 -4.27 -7.93
CA HIS A 291 -20.25 -4.98 -9.18
C HIS A 291 -19.11 -4.35 -10.00
N GLU A 292 -19.09 -3.02 -10.10
CA GLU A 292 -17.99 -2.30 -10.77
C GLU A 292 -16.66 -2.54 -10.07
N ARG A 293 -16.66 -2.61 -8.73
CA ARG A 293 -15.47 -2.93 -7.95
C ARG A 293 -14.94 -4.32 -8.27
N ILE A 294 -15.80 -5.34 -8.31
CA ILE A 294 -15.43 -6.70 -8.73
C ILE A 294 -14.85 -6.67 -10.14
N LEU A 295 -15.55 -6.07 -11.09
CA LEU A 295 -15.11 -6.03 -12.49
C LEU A 295 -13.74 -5.36 -12.62
N TYR A 296 -13.54 -4.20 -12.02
CA TYR A 296 -12.27 -3.49 -12.18
C TYR A 296 -11.13 -4.19 -11.45
N PHE A 297 -11.41 -4.87 -10.33
CA PHE A 297 -10.45 -5.74 -9.66
C PHE A 297 -10.01 -6.89 -10.55
N LEU A 298 -10.96 -7.61 -11.17
CA LEU A 298 -10.69 -8.70 -12.10
C LEU A 298 -9.89 -8.24 -13.33
N LEU A 299 -10.24 -7.10 -13.91
CA LEU A 299 -9.49 -6.48 -15.00
C LEU A 299 -8.06 -6.12 -14.59
N TYR A 300 -7.88 -5.58 -13.38
CA TYR A 300 -6.57 -5.29 -12.83
C TYR A 300 -5.73 -6.56 -12.67
N MET A 301 -6.32 -7.63 -12.13
CA MET A 301 -5.63 -8.92 -11.96
C MET A 301 -5.20 -9.51 -13.30
N ASN A 302 -6.03 -9.45 -14.33
CA ASN A 302 -5.65 -9.87 -15.69
C ASN A 302 -4.46 -9.06 -16.24
N HIS A 303 -4.45 -7.74 -16.03
CA HIS A 303 -3.31 -6.91 -16.45
C HIS A 303 -2.04 -7.19 -15.66
N LEU A 304 -2.16 -7.50 -14.37
CA LEU A 304 -1.04 -7.88 -13.51
C LEU A 304 -0.50 -9.25 -13.91
N GLU A 305 -1.37 -10.24 -14.10
CA GLU A 305 -1.03 -11.57 -14.61
C GLU A 305 -0.21 -11.48 -15.90
N LYS A 306 -0.67 -10.68 -16.87
CA LYS A 306 0.03 -10.47 -18.14
C LYS A 306 1.42 -9.84 -17.97
N ALA A 307 1.62 -9.04 -16.93
CA ALA A 307 2.92 -8.42 -16.65
C ALA A 307 3.89 -9.34 -15.93
N LEU A 308 3.38 -10.35 -15.23
CA LEU A 308 4.15 -11.36 -14.50
C LEU A 308 4.59 -12.54 -15.39
N ARG A 309 4.03 -12.68 -16.59
CA ARG A 309 4.44 -13.64 -17.62
C ARG A 309 5.67 -13.13 -18.37
#